data_AF-A0A953Y876-F1
#
_entry.id   AF-A0A953Y876-F1
#
_cell.length_a   1.000
_cell.length_b   1.000
_cell.length_c   1.000
_cell.angle_alpha   90.00
_cell.angle_beta   90.00
_cell.angle_gamma   90.00
#
_symmetry.space_group_name_H-M   'P 1'
#
loop_
_entity.id
_entity.type
_entity.pdbx_description
1 polymer ?
#
loop_
_entity_poly.entity_id
_entity_poly.type
_entity_poly.pdbx_seq_one_letter_code
_entity_poly.pdbx_strand_id
1 'polypeptide(L)'
;MHHAAPLEFKFRFVNKQGQPEGLLRTKGSFDGERLHLGKGVSCPAVAILQSETRNDRLILALASDKPEPGIVVLAATKGVVNDLKARLDVSRSRFWADASRKALQAEGRGHAHRERECPNCSAVLLLTDMPETPQLYCVYCKALTTADGPEQRVETSHMLCDECGLFSAPRKFTIFYFYFLLVVYGYHQRITWRCPGCMRGEAWKMFFGNLLFVLGVPVAIAQLIRAYGSSRVGRYTGLDKANLLARKGDALAALDVYNEISSRVTPCAGIKYNAGMALVEAQDLEQAAEFFEFSLDDCANYAPAYRALIQCYANTGQHEKRLALQRTWGDTSEEQPERRAG
;
A
#
# COMPACT_ATOMS: atom_id res chain seq x y z
N MET A 1 -18.11 -17.73 -17.64
CA MET A 1 -17.62 -17.29 -16.32
C MET A 1 -17.84 -18.43 -15.34
N HIS A 2 -16.79 -19.03 -14.79
CA HIS A 2 -16.97 -19.94 -13.66
C HIS A 2 -17.34 -19.08 -12.46
N HIS A 3 -18.61 -19.08 -12.07
CA HIS A 3 -19.04 -18.51 -10.80
C HIS A 3 -18.32 -19.29 -9.71
N ALA A 4 -17.31 -18.67 -9.09
CA ALA A 4 -16.64 -19.25 -7.94
C ALA A 4 -17.70 -19.52 -6.87
N ALA A 5 -17.64 -20.69 -6.24
CA ALA A 5 -18.58 -21.02 -5.17
C ALA A 5 -18.57 -19.90 -4.10
N PRO A 6 -19.74 -19.53 -3.55
CA PRO A 6 -19.84 -18.52 -2.51
C PRO A 6 -18.87 -18.80 -1.37
N LEU A 7 -18.14 -17.77 -0.93
CA LEU A 7 -17.24 -17.87 0.21
C LEU A 7 -18.06 -17.77 1.49
N GLU A 8 -18.21 -18.88 2.22
CA GLU A 8 -18.81 -18.88 3.55
C GLU A 8 -17.75 -18.71 4.64
N PHE A 9 -18.02 -17.90 5.65
CA PHE A 9 -17.09 -17.65 6.74
C PHE A 9 -17.75 -17.33 8.08
N LYS A 10 -16.94 -17.36 9.15
CA LYS A 10 -17.34 -16.95 10.50
C LYS A 10 -16.49 -15.77 10.94
N PHE A 11 -17.13 -14.74 11.51
CA PHE A 11 -16.48 -13.51 11.93
C PHE A 11 -17.06 -12.98 13.25
N ARG A 12 -16.47 -11.93 13.81
CA ARG A 12 -17.03 -11.08 14.86
C ARG A 12 -16.96 -9.62 14.40
N PHE A 13 -17.94 -8.81 14.76
CA PHE A 13 -17.78 -7.36 14.62
C PHE A 13 -16.73 -6.87 15.62
N VAL A 14 -16.13 -5.71 15.35
CA VAL A 14 -15.15 -5.10 16.24
C VAL A 14 -15.69 -3.74 16.68
N ASN A 15 -15.71 -3.49 17.98
CA ASN A 15 -16.19 -2.24 18.56
C ASN A 15 -15.19 -1.08 18.35
N LYS A 16 -15.57 0.12 18.81
CA LYS A 16 -14.72 1.33 18.71
C LYS A 16 -13.38 1.21 19.44
N GLN A 17 -13.30 0.35 20.46
CA GLN A 17 -12.08 0.04 21.21
C GLN A 17 -11.20 -1.00 20.49
N GLY A 18 -11.61 -1.47 19.31
CA GLY A 18 -10.88 -2.48 18.59
C GLY A 18 -11.00 -3.87 19.22
N GLN A 19 -12.03 -4.16 20.01
CA GLN A 19 -12.27 -5.48 20.60
C GLN A 19 -13.41 -6.20 19.88
N PRO A 20 -13.34 -7.53 19.70
CA PRO A 20 -14.45 -8.28 19.12
C PRO A 20 -15.73 -8.15 19.96
N GLU A 21 -16.84 -7.87 19.29
CA GLU A 21 -18.16 -7.74 19.90
C GLU A 21 -18.86 -9.11 19.97
N GLY A 22 -19.42 -9.43 21.14
CA GLY A 22 -20.12 -10.68 21.40
C GLY A 22 -19.21 -11.91 21.62
N LEU A 23 -19.75 -12.92 22.31
CA LEU A 23 -19.04 -14.17 22.59
C LEU A 23 -19.05 -15.12 21.39
N LEU A 24 -20.13 -15.15 20.61
CA LEU A 24 -20.33 -16.08 19.50
C LEU A 24 -19.87 -15.47 18.18
N ARG A 25 -19.34 -16.31 17.28
CA ARG A 25 -19.03 -15.90 15.91
C ARG A 25 -20.31 -15.85 15.07
N THR A 26 -20.45 -14.80 14.29
CA THR A 26 -21.52 -14.61 13.30
C THR A 26 -21.13 -15.26 11.97
N LYS A 27 -22.10 -15.81 11.23
CA LYS A 27 -21.88 -16.33 9.87
C LYS A 27 -21.95 -15.18 8.87
N GLY A 28 -21.05 -15.18 7.90
CA GLY A 28 -21.07 -14.29 6.74
C GLY A 28 -20.85 -15.08 5.45
N SER A 29 -21.25 -14.49 4.34
CA SER A 29 -21.00 -15.05 3.01
C SER A 29 -20.70 -13.96 1.99
N PHE A 30 -19.94 -14.31 0.95
CA PHE A 30 -19.72 -13.46 -0.21
C PHE A 30 -19.92 -14.28 -1.49
N ASP A 31 -20.91 -13.90 -2.28
CA ASP A 31 -21.30 -14.62 -3.52
C ASP A 31 -20.60 -14.10 -4.78
N GLY A 32 -19.74 -13.08 -4.64
CA GLY A 32 -19.08 -12.40 -5.77
C GLY A 32 -19.67 -11.03 -6.09
N GLU A 33 -20.88 -10.73 -5.62
CA GLU A 33 -21.57 -9.45 -5.86
C GLU A 33 -21.99 -8.77 -4.56
N ARG A 34 -22.38 -9.54 -3.55
CA ARG A 34 -22.93 -9.06 -2.27
C ARG A 34 -22.24 -9.73 -1.09
N LEU A 35 -21.84 -8.90 -0.14
CA LEU A 35 -21.32 -9.30 1.17
C LEU A 35 -22.47 -9.38 2.17
N HIS A 36 -22.75 -10.58 2.67
CA HIS A 36 -23.74 -10.82 3.70
C HIS A 36 -23.05 -10.99 5.06
N LEU A 37 -23.46 -10.19 6.05
CA LEU A 37 -22.90 -10.15 7.39
C LEU A 37 -24.00 -10.42 8.43
N GLY A 38 -24.15 -11.67 8.85
CA GLY A 38 -25.17 -12.05 9.84
C GLY A 38 -26.61 -11.95 9.31
N LYS A 39 -27.56 -11.73 10.23
CA LYS A 39 -28.99 -11.65 9.91
C LYS A 39 -29.35 -10.18 9.63
N GLY A 40 -29.30 -9.77 8.37
CA GLY A 40 -29.89 -8.51 7.91
C GLY A 40 -28.93 -7.47 7.31
N VAL A 41 -27.60 -7.65 7.43
CA VAL A 41 -26.65 -6.76 6.77
C VAL A 41 -26.23 -7.38 5.44
N SER A 42 -26.61 -6.76 4.34
CA SER A 42 -26.16 -7.12 2.98
C SER A 42 -25.67 -5.86 2.28
N CYS A 43 -24.40 -5.87 1.87
CA CYS A 43 -23.77 -4.75 1.19
C CYS A 43 -23.29 -5.21 -0.20
N PRO A 44 -23.68 -4.56 -1.30
CA PRO A 44 -23.14 -4.89 -2.60
C PRO A 44 -21.65 -4.52 -2.65
N ALA A 45 -20.83 -5.30 -3.34
CA ALA A 45 -19.38 -5.12 -3.41
C ALA A 45 -19.02 -3.71 -3.88
N VAL A 46 -19.75 -3.16 -4.85
CA VAL A 46 -19.59 -1.79 -5.36
C VAL A 46 -19.72 -0.71 -4.27
N ALA A 47 -20.53 -0.92 -3.24
CA ALA A 47 -20.69 0.04 -2.16
C ALA A 47 -19.50 0.04 -1.19
N ILE A 48 -18.57 -0.92 -1.31
CA ILE A 48 -17.32 -0.91 -0.55
C ILE A 48 -16.35 0.02 -1.31
N LEU A 49 -15.96 1.13 -0.68
CA LEU A 49 -15.03 2.11 -1.22
C LEU A 49 -13.57 1.69 -1.04
N GLN A 50 -13.26 1.02 0.07
CA GLN A 50 -11.92 0.50 0.34
C GLN A 50 -11.96 -0.70 1.28
N SER A 51 -11.02 -1.63 1.09
CA SER A 51 -10.81 -2.81 1.94
C SER A 51 -9.33 -2.94 2.31
N GLU A 52 -9.05 -2.97 3.61
CA GLU A 52 -7.71 -3.11 4.16
C GLU A 52 -7.67 -4.24 5.19
N THR A 53 -6.57 -4.97 5.24
CA THR A 53 -6.39 -6.06 6.20
C THR A 53 -5.28 -5.73 7.20
N ARG A 54 -5.55 -6.01 8.47
CA ARG A 54 -4.59 -5.85 9.56
C ARG A 54 -4.68 -7.07 10.48
N ASN A 55 -3.75 -8.01 10.30
CA ASN A 55 -3.72 -9.31 10.98
C ASN A 55 -4.96 -10.19 10.68
N ASP A 56 -5.84 -10.34 11.67
CA ASP A 56 -7.07 -11.12 11.67
C ASP A 56 -8.30 -10.21 11.48
N ARG A 57 -8.07 -8.96 11.04
CA ARG A 57 -9.11 -7.95 10.85
C ARG A 57 -9.21 -7.50 9.40
N LEU A 58 -10.43 -7.41 8.91
CA LEU A 58 -10.81 -6.76 7.66
C LEU A 58 -11.50 -5.44 8.00
N ILE A 59 -10.98 -4.34 7.48
CA ILE A 59 -11.54 -3.00 7.60
C ILE A 59 -12.18 -2.68 6.26
N LEU A 60 -13.47 -2.34 6.27
CA LEU A 60 -14.25 -1.96 5.11
C LEU A 60 -14.71 -0.52 5.28
N ALA A 61 -14.37 0.33 4.32
CA ALA A 61 -15.00 1.64 4.15
C ALA A 61 -16.16 1.48 3.19
N LEU A 62 -17.37 1.81 3.62
CA LEU A 62 -18.61 1.70 2.87
C LEU A 62 -19.11 3.08 2.47
N ALA A 63 -19.66 3.18 1.27
CA ALA A 63 -20.42 4.34 0.84
C ALA A 63 -21.61 4.55 1.81
N SER A 64 -21.84 5.80 2.17
CA SER A 64 -22.92 6.21 3.07
C SER A 64 -23.56 7.48 2.51
N ASP A 65 -24.82 7.72 2.87
CA ASP A 65 -25.51 8.98 2.57
C ASP A 65 -24.93 10.17 3.38
N LYS A 66 -24.11 9.86 4.40
CA LYS A 66 -23.35 10.85 5.18
C LYS A 66 -22.07 11.24 4.44
N PRO A 67 -21.52 12.44 4.72
CA PRO A 67 -20.26 12.88 4.13
C PRO A 67 -19.08 11.97 4.50
N GLU A 68 -19.17 11.29 5.64
CA GLU A 68 -18.16 10.33 6.08
C GLU A 68 -18.55 8.90 5.69
N PRO A 69 -17.60 8.10 5.16
CA PRO A 69 -17.85 6.70 4.85
C PRO A 69 -18.14 5.90 6.11
N GLY A 70 -19.06 4.94 6.02
CA GLY A 70 -19.32 4.00 7.10
C GLY A 70 -18.15 3.03 7.26
N ILE A 71 -17.55 2.94 8.45
CA ILE A 71 -16.46 1.99 8.71
C ILE A 71 -16.99 0.74 9.41
N VAL A 72 -16.75 -0.42 8.79
CA VAL A 72 -17.06 -1.73 9.37
C VAL A 72 -15.76 -2.51 9.56
N VAL A 73 -15.55 -3.04 10.77
CA VAL A 73 -14.38 -3.85 11.09
C VAL A 73 -14.82 -5.25 11.49
N LEU A 74 -14.30 -6.25 10.77
CA LEU A 74 -14.60 -7.66 10.96
C LEU A 74 -13.35 -8.38 11.47
N ALA A 75 -13.48 -9.18 12.52
CA ALA A 75 -12.43 -10.09 12.99
C ALA A 75 -12.74 -11.53 12.57
N ALA A 76 -11.85 -12.16 11.83
CA ALA A 76 -11.95 -13.55 11.37
C ALA A 76 -10.56 -14.19 11.26
N THR A 77 -10.47 -15.49 10.96
CA THR A 77 -9.15 -16.12 10.80
C THR A 77 -8.36 -15.46 9.66
N LYS A 78 -7.04 -15.33 9.81
CA LYS A 78 -6.18 -14.61 8.84
C LYS A 78 -6.37 -15.08 7.39
N GLY A 79 -6.49 -16.39 7.16
CA GLY A 79 -6.72 -16.95 5.83
C GLY A 79 -8.05 -16.49 5.22
N VAL A 80 -9.12 -16.50 6.01
CA VAL A 80 -10.45 -16.02 5.61
C VAL A 80 -10.44 -14.53 5.31
N VAL A 81 -9.81 -13.72 6.17
CA VAL A 81 -9.70 -12.26 5.96
C VAL A 81 -8.99 -11.94 4.64
N ASN A 82 -7.90 -12.65 4.35
CA ASN A 82 -7.14 -12.46 3.12
C ASN A 82 -7.92 -12.92 1.88
N ASP A 83 -8.56 -14.10 1.91
CA ASP A 83 -9.38 -14.61 0.80
C ASP A 83 -10.58 -13.69 0.53
N LEU A 84 -11.29 -13.29 1.59
CA LEU A 84 -12.41 -12.37 1.49
C LEU A 84 -11.98 -11.01 0.90
N LYS A 85 -10.86 -10.43 1.38
CA LYS A 85 -10.31 -9.19 0.82
C LYS A 85 -10.03 -9.34 -0.67
N ALA A 86 -9.32 -10.41 -1.06
CA ALA A 86 -8.95 -10.65 -2.45
C ALA A 86 -10.19 -10.75 -3.36
N ARG A 87 -11.21 -11.54 -2.96
CA ARG A 87 -12.45 -11.67 -3.73
C ARG A 87 -13.24 -10.37 -3.82
N LEU A 88 -13.32 -9.60 -2.73
CA LEU A 88 -13.94 -8.28 -2.71
C LEU A 88 -13.25 -7.33 -3.68
N ASP A 89 -11.92 -7.25 -3.62
CA ASP A 89 -11.14 -6.36 -4.50
C ASP A 89 -11.29 -6.75 -5.99
N VAL A 90 -11.29 -8.04 -6.31
CA VAL A 90 -11.53 -8.54 -7.68
C VAL A 90 -12.93 -8.17 -8.17
N SER A 91 -13.96 -8.38 -7.35
CA SER A 91 -15.34 -8.03 -7.71
C SER A 91 -15.51 -6.53 -7.93
N ARG A 92 -15.01 -5.72 -6.99
CA ARG A 92 -15.09 -4.25 -7.03
C ARG A 92 -14.37 -3.68 -8.24
N SER A 93 -13.15 -4.15 -8.50
CA SER A 93 -12.35 -3.69 -9.62
C SER A 93 -13.01 -3.97 -10.97
N ARG A 94 -13.62 -5.14 -11.15
CA ARG A 94 -14.40 -5.47 -12.36
C ARG A 94 -15.60 -4.56 -12.53
N PHE A 95 -16.36 -4.32 -11.46
CA PHE A 95 -17.51 -3.42 -11.52
C PHE A 95 -17.09 -2.00 -11.95
N TRP A 96 -16.03 -1.45 -11.35
CA TRP A 96 -15.51 -0.12 -11.72
C TRP A 96 -14.99 -0.09 -13.15
N ALA A 97 -14.34 -1.16 -13.61
CA ALA A 97 -13.86 -1.26 -14.98
C ALA A 97 -15.03 -1.26 -16.00
N ASP A 98 -16.07 -2.05 -15.74
CA ASP A 98 -17.26 -2.09 -16.58
C ASP A 98 -18.02 -0.76 -16.57
N ALA A 99 -18.14 -0.11 -15.41
CA ALA A 99 -18.76 1.22 -15.30
C ALA A 99 -17.98 2.27 -16.10
N SER A 100 -16.65 2.29 -15.97
CA SER A 100 -15.76 3.18 -16.73
C SER A 100 -15.89 2.95 -18.23
N ARG A 101 -15.90 1.68 -18.67
CA ARG A 101 -16.08 1.32 -20.08
C ARG A 101 -17.39 1.86 -20.64
N LYS A 102 -18.50 1.66 -19.92
CA LYS A 102 -19.83 2.14 -20.32
C LYS A 102 -19.88 3.68 -20.37
N ALA A 103 -19.26 4.36 -19.39
CA ALA A 103 -19.19 5.82 -19.38
C ALA A 103 -18.43 6.35 -20.61
N LEU A 104 -17.24 5.82 -20.89
CA LEU A 104 -16.45 6.21 -22.07
C LEU A 104 -17.17 5.89 -23.40
N GLN A 105 -17.90 4.77 -23.47
CA GLN A 105 -18.74 4.45 -24.63
C GLN A 105 -19.85 5.47 -24.83
N ALA A 106 -20.53 5.89 -23.76
CA ALA A 106 -21.56 6.92 -23.81
C ALA A 106 -21.00 8.29 -24.25
N GLU A 107 -19.74 8.58 -23.92
CA GLU A 107 -19.01 9.78 -24.35
C GLU A 107 -18.43 9.67 -25.78
N GLY A 108 -18.57 8.53 -26.47
CA GLY A 108 -17.92 8.28 -27.77
C GLY A 108 -16.41 8.05 -27.68
N ARG A 109 -15.85 7.98 -26.47
CA ARG A 109 -14.43 7.74 -26.16
C ARG A 109 -14.13 6.28 -25.81
N GLY A 110 -15.01 5.34 -26.19
CA GLY A 110 -14.86 3.92 -25.84
C GLY A 110 -13.52 3.29 -26.28
N HIS A 111 -12.86 3.84 -27.31
CA HIS A 111 -11.55 3.40 -27.78
C HIS A 111 -10.40 3.74 -26.83
N ALA A 112 -10.57 4.73 -25.94
CA ALA A 112 -9.58 5.09 -24.93
C ALA A 112 -9.59 4.14 -23.71
N HIS A 113 -10.66 3.35 -23.56
CA HIS A 113 -10.81 2.42 -22.45
C HIS A 113 -9.71 1.35 -22.51
N ARG A 114 -8.89 1.31 -21.46
CA ARG A 114 -7.84 0.31 -21.33
C ARG A 114 -7.83 -0.24 -19.91
N GLU A 115 -7.70 -1.55 -19.81
CA GLU A 115 -7.62 -2.26 -18.53
C GLU A 115 -6.64 -3.42 -18.62
N ARG A 116 -6.10 -3.85 -17.48
CA ARG A 116 -5.31 -5.08 -17.35
C ARG A 116 -5.61 -5.77 -16.02
N GLU A 117 -5.56 -7.10 -15.99
CA GLU A 117 -5.65 -7.82 -14.71
C GLU A 117 -4.32 -7.79 -13.97
N CYS A 118 -4.34 -7.52 -12.67
CA CYS A 118 -3.17 -7.61 -11.82
C CYS A 118 -2.72 -9.07 -11.73
N PRO A 119 -1.46 -9.40 -12.06
CA PRO A 119 -1.06 -10.79 -12.15
C PRO A 119 -0.74 -11.41 -10.77
N ASN A 120 -0.84 -10.62 -9.68
CA ASN A 120 -0.68 -11.08 -8.29
C ASN A 120 -2.02 -11.37 -7.59
N CYS A 121 -3.07 -10.59 -7.87
CA CYS A 121 -4.36 -10.70 -7.16
C CYS A 121 -5.59 -10.76 -8.08
N SER A 122 -5.40 -10.73 -9.40
CA SER A 122 -6.44 -10.73 -10.44
C SER A 122 -7.44 -9.56 -10.42
N ALA A 123 -7.18 -8.51 -9.62
CA ALA A 123 -7.99 -7.30 -9.67
C ALA A 123 -7.79 -6.57 -11.01
N VAL A 124 -8.86 -6.00 -11.56
CA VAL A 124 -8.81 -5.24 -12.82
C VAL A 124 -8.27 -3.83 -12.56
N LEU A 125 -7.21 -3.46 -13.26
CA LEU A 125 -6.57 -2.16 -13.19
C LEU A 125 -7.04 -1.33 -14.39
N LEU A 126 -7.62 -0.16 -14.10
CA LEU A 126 -7.95 0.82 -15.13
C LEU A 126 -6.70 1.59 -15.52
N LEU A 127 -6.40 1.62 -16.82
CA LEU A 127 -5.22 2.23 -17.44
C LEU A 127 -5.62 3.16 -18.59
N THR A 128 -6.86 3.63 -18.59
CA THR A 128 -7.43 4.57 -19.58
C THR A 128 -6.59 5.84 -19.60
N ASP A 129 -6.35 6.39 -20.79
CA ASP A 129 -5.57 7.62 -21.05
C ASP A 129 -4.09 7.59 -20.58
N MET A 130 -3.64 6.52 -19.93
CA MET A 130 -2.24 6.35 -19.53
C MET A 130 -1.37 5.85 -20.72
N PRO A 131 -0.06 6.13 -20.76
CA PRO A 131 0.84 5.47 -21.72
C PRO A 131 0.99 3.97 -21.42
N GLU A 132 1.44 3.18 -22.40
CA GLU A 132 1.81 1.78 -22.15
C GLU A 132 3.16 1.72 -21.45
N THR A 133 3.23 0.96 -20.36
CA THR A 133 4.45 0.83 -19.56
C THR A 133 4.71 -0.63 -19.19
N PRO A 134 5.98 -1.04 -19.02
CA PRO A 134 6.33 -2.44 -18.78
C PRO A 134 5.94 -2.94 -17.38
N GLN A 135 5.77 -2.05 -16.39
CA GLN A 135 5.28 -2.40 -15.06
C GLN A 135 3.86 -1.93 -14.81
N LEU A 136 3.20 -2.64 -13.90
CA LEU A 136 1.85 -2.39 -13.41
C LEU A 136 1.87 -2.27 -11.89
N TYR A 137 1.27 -1.21 -11.37
CA TYR A 137 1.01 -1.06 -9.95
C TYR A 137 -0.44 -1.41 -9.63
N CYS A 138 -0.64 -2.31 -8.66
CA CYS A 138 -1.98 -2.68 -8.22
C CYS A 138 -2.37 -1.92 -6.95
N VAL A 139 -3.35 -1.03 -7.04
CA VAL A 139 -3.87 -0.28 -5.88
C VAL A 139 -4.50 -1.17 -4.80
N TYR A 140 -4.95 -2.38 -5.15
CA TYR A 140 -5.66 -3.29 -4.25
C TYR A 140 -4.71 -4.14 -3.39
N CYS A 141 -3.69 -4.74 -4.00
CA CYS A 141 -2.69 -5.56 -3.30
C CYS A 141 -1.36 -4.84 -3.08
N LYS A 142 -1.20 -3.61 -3.58
CA LYS A 142 -0.01 -2.74 -3.46
C LYS A 142 1.26 -3.32 -4.10
N ALA A 143 1.12 -4.37 -4.90
CA ALA A 143 2.23 -4.97 -5.63
C ALA A 143 2.57 -4.13 -6.87
N LEU A 144 3.87 -4.00 -7.12
CA LEU A 144 4.43 -3.56 -8.39
C LEU A 144 4.87 -4.82 -9.14
N THR A 145 4.45 -4.99 -10.39
CA THR A 145 4.73 -6.19 -11.18
C THR A 145 5.06 -5.83 -12.62
N THR A 146 6.16 -6.37 -13.14
CA THR A 146 6.49 -6.36 -14.56
C THR A 146 5.52 -7.27 -15.30
N ALA A 147 4.85 -6.74 -16.33
CA ALA A 147 3.73 -7.37 -17.00
C ALA A 147 4.13 -8.68 -17.73
N ASP A 148 5.29 -8.65 -18.38
CA ASP A 148 5.76 -9.73 -19.26
C ASP A 148 7.20 -10.10 -18.90
N GLY A 149 7.39 -10.89 -17.83
CA GLY A 149 8.75 -11.31 -17.46
C GLY A 149 8.86 -12.29 -16.30
N PRO A 150 9.99 -13.02 -16.21
CA PRO A 150 10.26 -13.96 -15.11
C PRO A 150 10.43 -13.27 -13.75
N GLU A 151 10.54 -11.93 -13.71
CA GLU A 151 10.77 -11.13 -12.50
C GLU A 151 9.55 -11.04 -11.58
N GLN A 152 8.37 -11.38 -12.08
CA GLN A 152 7.08 -11.22 -11.41
C GLN A 152 7.05 -11.78 -9.97
N ARG A 153 7.70 -12.92 -9.70
CA ARG A 153 7.72 -13.53 -8.36
C ARG A 153 8.58 -12.79 -7.34
N VAL A 154 9.62 -12.08 -7.77
CA VAL A 154 10.53 -11.38 -6.84
C VAL A 154 9.93 -10.03 -6.43
N GLU A 155 9.33 -9.33 -7.38
CA GLU A 155 8.76 -7.99 -7.18
C GLU A 155 7.53 -8.00 -6.26
N THR A 156 6.68 -9.04 -6.33
CA THR A 156 5.48 -9.16 -5.49
C THR A 156 5.76 -9.16 -3.98
N SER A 157 6.99 -9.48 -3.58
CA SER A 157 7.43 -9.43 -2.18
C SER A 157 7.91 -8.04 -1.72
N HIS A 158 7.90 -7.05 -2.64
CA HIS A 158 8.28 -5.68 -2.39
C HIS A 158 7.07 -4.75 -2.52
N MET A 159 6.98 -3.80 -1.60
CA MET A 159 5.92 -2.80 -1.52
C MET A 159 6.44 -1.62 -0.70
N LEU A 160 5.65 -0.55 -0.59
CA LEU A 160 6.02 0.58 0.26
C LEU A 160 6.01 0.18 1.74
N CYS A 161 7.03 0.63 2.46
CA CYS A 161 7.10 0.51 3.91
C CYS A 161 6.05 1.43 4.58
N ASP A 162 5.21 0.89 5.49
CA ASP A 162 4.20 1.69 6.20
C ASP A 162 4.81 2.81 7.07
N GLU A 163 6.10 2.70 7.42
CA GLU A 163 6.78 3.66 8.29
C GLU A 163 7.48 4.77 7.50
N CYS A 164 8.29 4.41 6.50
CA CYS A 164 9.15 5.36 5.80
C CYS A 164 8.69 5.67 4.38
N GLY A 165 7.61 5.07 3.89
CA GLY A 165 7.08 5.32 2.56
C GLY A 165 7.96 4.85 1.40
N LEU A 166 9.17 4.32 1.65
CA LEU A 166 10.09 3.82 0.64
C LEU A 166 9.72 2.40 0.19
N PHE A 167 9.90 2.12 -1.10
CA PHE A 167 9.80 0.80 -1.70
C PHE A 167 10.87 -0.12 -1.11
N SER A 168 10.42 -1.23 -0.53
CA SER A 168 11.29 -2.20 0.13
C SER A 168 10.54 -3.51 0.30
N ALA A 169 11.03 -4.36 1.19
CA ALA A 169 10.55 -5.68 1.51
C ALA A 169 9.91 -5.71 2.91
N PRO A 170 8.83 -4.96 3.18
CA PRO A 170 8.33 -4.84 4.54
C PRO A 170 7.88 -6.19 5.09
N ARG A 171 8.18 -6.40 6.37
CA ARG A 171 7.81 -7.61 7.10
C ARG A 171 7.01 -7.21 8.33
N LYS A 172 6.16 -8.12 8.78
CA LYS A 172 5.53 -8.02 10.09
C LYS A 172 6.61 -7.86 11.16
N PHE A 173 6.50 -6.80 11.95
CA PHE A 173 7.36 -6.45 13.07
C PHE A 173 6.50 -6.24 14.31
N THR A 174 6.88 -6.88 15.42
CA THR A 174 6.15 -6.75 16.68
C THR A 174 6.97 -5.85 17.60
N ILE A 175 6.45 -4.66 17.86
CA ILE A 175 6.97 -3.75 18.87
C ILE A 175 6.43 -4.23 20.21
N PHE A 176 7.34 -4.49 21.15
CA PHE A 176 7.00 -4.98 22.49
C PHE A 176 7.85 -4.26 23.53
N TYR A 177 7.19 -3.49 24.38
CA TYR A 177 7.78 -2.88 25.55
C TYR A 177 7.17 -3.51 26.78
N PHE A 178 8.03 -3.96 27.69
CA PHE A 178 7.64 -4.47 28.99
C PHE A 178 8.22 -3.54 30.05
N TYR A 179 7.38 -3.04 30.96
CA TYR A 179 7.82 -2.26 32.09
C TYR A 179 7.35 -2.91 33.39
N PHE A 180 8.26 -2.99 34.34
CA PHE A 180 8.04 -3.54 35.67
C PHE A 180 8.61 -2.55 36.69
N LEU A 181 7.72 -1.81 37.35
CA LEU A 181 8.02 -1.18 38.62
C LEU A 181 7.50 -2.11 39.73
N LEU A 182 8.15 -2.13 40.89
CA LEU A 182 7.90 -3.05 42.02
C LEU A 182 6.42 -3.30 42.37
N VAL A 183 5.50 -2.37 42.05
CA VAL A 183 4.06 -2.44 42.33
C VAL A 183 3.18 -2.43 41.06
N VAL A 184 3.73 -2.08 39.89
CA VAL A 184 2.98 -1.93 38.64
C VAL A 184 3.73 -2.64 37.51
N TYR A 185 3.09 -3.66 36.94
CA TYR A 185 3.53 -4.26 35.69
C TYR A 185 2.60 -3.83 34.56
N GLY A 186 3.17 -3.64 33.38
CA GLY A 186 2.39 -3.42 32.17
C GLY A 186 3.21 -3.74 30.93
N TYR A 187 2.50 -3.92 29.83
CA TYR A 187 3.11 -4.15 28.54
C TYR A 187 2.40 -3.34 27.47
N HIS A 188 3.17 -2.91 26.49
CA HIS A 188 2.66 -2.30 25.28
C HIS A 188 3.10 -3.13 24.08
N GLN A 189 2.13 -3.60 23.30
CA GLN A 189 2.39 -4.39 22.11
C GLN A 189 1.70 -3.78 20.89
N ARG A 190 2.46 -3.59 19.81
CA ARG A 190 1.94 -3.13 18.52
C ARG A 190 2.55 -3.93 17.39
N ILE A 191 1.72 -4.33 16.42
CA ILE A 191 2.18 -5.00 15.20
C ILE A 191 2.19 -3.98 14.05
N THR A 192 3.31 -3.88 13.35
CA THR A 192 3.52 -2.98 12.21
C THR A 192 4.14 -3.75 11.03
N TRP A 193 4.12 -3.17 9.81
CA TRP A 193 4.80 -3.72 8.64
C TRP A 193 5.90 -2.76 8.22
N ARG A 194 7.15 -3.16 8.45
CA ARG A 194 8.31 -2.26 8.32
C ARG A 194 9.38 -2.90 7.46
N CYS A 195 10.10 -2.08 6.69
CA CYS A 195 11.31 -2.51 6.00
C CYS A 195 12.40 -2.90 7.00
N PRO A 196 13.37 -3.76 6.62
CA PRO A 196 14.49 -4.15 7.48
C PRO A 196 15.23 -2.96 8.10
N GLY A 197 15.46 -1.88 7.33
CA GLY A 197 16.07 -0.65 7.85
C GLY A 197 15.30 -0.03 9.01
N CYS A 198 13.98 0.15 8.86
CA CYS A 198 13.12 0.67 9.93
C CYS A 198 13.01 -0.30 11.13
N MET A 199 12.98 -1.61 10.86
CA MET A 199 12.98 -2.62 11.93
C MET A 199 14.23 -2.53 12.80
N ARG A 200 15.42 -2.31 12.22
CA ARG A 200 16.68 -2.23 12.98
C ARG A 200 16.66 -1.08 14.00
N GLY A 201 16.29 0.13 13.57
CA GLY A 201 16.25 1.28 14.47
C GLY A 201 15.29 1.08 15.65
N GLU A 202 14.14 0.46 15.37
CA GLU A 202 13.10 0.22 16.37
C GLU A 202 13.43 -0.96 17.28
N ALA A 203 14.06 -2.00 16.75
CA ALA A 203 14.57 -3.11 17.55
C ALA A 203 15.65 -2.65 18.54
N TRP A 204 16.51 -1.70 18.16
CA TRP A 204 17.47 -1.08 19.09
C TRP A 204 16.77 -0.27 20.19
N LYS A 205 15.78 0.55 19.84
CA LYS A 205 14.97 1.27 20.84
C LYS A 205 14.27 0.31 21.80
N MET A 206 13.72 -0.80 21.29
CA MET A 206 13.13 -1.86 22.10
C MET A 206 14.16 -2.52 23.02
N PHE A 207 15.35 -2.82 22.51
CA PHE A 207 16.42 -3.44 23.29
C PHE A 207 16.82 -2.55 24.47
N PHE A 208 17.13 -1.28 24.22
CA PHE A 208 17.50 -0.34 25.29
C PHE A 208 16.34 -0.03 26.24
N GLY A 209 15.11 0.10 25.72
CA GLY A 209 13.93 0.32 26.56
C GLY A 209 13.62 -0.87 27.49
N ASN A 210 13.79 -2.09 27.00
CA ASN A 210 13.54 -3.31 27.77
C ASN A 210 14.73 -3.74 28.64
N LEU A 211 15.93 -3.20 28.41
CA LEU A 211 17.14 -3.53 29.16
C LEU A 211 16.96 -3.28 30.67
N LEU A 212 16.21 -2.23 31.03
CA LEU A 212 15.89 -1.88 32.41
C LEU A 212 15.00 -2.91 33.12
N PHE A 213 14.26 -3.74 32.37
CA PHE A 213 13.22 -4.63 32.92
C PHE A 213 13.49 -6.12 32.69
N VAL A 214 14.62 -6.47 32.04
CA VAL A 214 15.16 -7.83 31.76
C VAL A 214 14.23 -8.75 30.94
N LEU A 215 12.95 -8.90 31.28
CA LEU A 215 11.99 -9.80 30.63
C LEU A 215 11.71 -9.46 29.16
N GLY A 216 11.80 -8.19 28.77
CA GLY A 216 11.62 -7.78 27.37
C GLY A 216 12.86 -7.97 26.49
N VAL A 217 14.03 -8.26 27.07
CA VAL A 217 15.31 -8.37 26.35
C VAL A 217 15.34 -9.55 25.36
N PRO A 218 14.89 -10.78 25.71
CA PRO A 218 14.89 -11.90 24.76
C PRO A 218 14.06 -11.62 23.50
N VAL A 219 12.90 -10.97 23.66
CA VAL A 219 12.04 -10.57 22.53
C VAL A 219 12.74 -9.55 21.65
N ALA A 220 13.41 -8.55 22.25
CA ALA A 220 14.17 -7.54 21.51
C ALA A 220 15.36 -8.13 20.75
N ILE A 221 16.11 -9.06 21.36
CA ILE A 221 17.21 -9.77 20.70
C ILE A 221 16.70 -10.59 19.51
N ALA A 222 15.59 -11.33 19.67
CA ALA A 222 15.00 -12.09 18.57
C ALA A 222 14.58 -11.18 17.39
N GLN A 223 14.04 -9.99 17.70
CA GLN A 223 13.69 -9.00 16.67
C GLN A 223 14.93 -8.37 16.01
N LEU A 224 16.02 -8.13 16.75
CA LEU A 224 17.30 -7.68 16.19
C LEU A 224 17.86 -8.72 15.22
N ILE A 225 17.97 -9.99 15.62
CA ILE A 225 18.44 -11.08 14.76
C ILE A 225 17.60 -11.14 13.47
N ARG A 226 16.27 -11.05 13.60
CA ARG A 226 15.36 -11.05 12.44
C ARG A 226 15.55 -9.81 11.55
N ALA A 227 15.83 -8.63 12.11
CA ALA A 227 16.04 -7.40 11.35
C ALA A 227 17.38 -7.41 10.60
N TYR A 228 18.44 -8.00 11.18
CA TYR A 228 19.76 -8.09 10.54
C TYR A 228 19.88 -9.27 9.58
N GLY A 229 19.40 -10.46 9.96
CA GLY A 229 19.42 -11.66 9.11
C GLY A 229 18.45 -11.61 7.92
N SER A 230 17.78 -10.48 7.72
CA SER A 230 16.84 -10.27 6.61
C SER A 230 17.44 -9.54 5.41
N SER A 231 18.73 -9.16 5.46
CA SER A 231 19.44 -8.60 4.31
C SER A 231 19.30 -9.54 3.12
N ARG A 232 18.52 -9.11 2.12
CA ARG A 232 18.17 -9.97 0.99
C ARG A 232 19.40 -10.20 0.11
N VAL A 233 19.64 -11.47 -0.18
CA VAL A 233 20.46 -11.92 -1.31
C VAL A 233 19.57 -11.86 -2.56
N GLY A 234 20.06 -11.28 -3.65
CA GLY A 234 19.34 -11.22 -4.92
C GLY A 234 19.54 -9.90 -5.68
N ARG A 235 18.69 -9.62 -6.67
CA ARG A 235 18.85 -8.44 -7.55
C ARG A 235 18.67 -7.09 -6.85
N TYR A 236 18.01 -7.07 -5.69
CA TYR A 236 17.83 -5.88 -4.83
C TYR A 236 18.87 -5.79 -3.70
N THR A 237 20.02 -6.47 -3.82
CA THR A 237 21.09 -6.38 -2.81
C THR A 237 21.51 -4.91 -2.65
N GLY A 238 21.59 -4.44 -1.41
CA GLY A 238 21.91 -3.05 -1.09
C GLY A 238 20.70 -2.12 -0.89
N LEU A 239 19.48 -2.52 -1.25
CA LEU A 239 18.28 -1.68 -1.17
C LEU A 239 18.03 -1.12 0.24
N ASP A 240 18.16 -1.95 1.27
CA ASP A 240 17.96 -1.50 2.66
C ASP A 240 19.03 -0.50 3.10
N LYS A 241 20.26 -0.61 2.59
CA LYS A 241 21.35 0.33 2.86
C LYS A 241 21.06 1.67 2.16
N ALA A 242 20.69 1.65 0.88
CA ALA A 242 20.30 2.84 0.14
C ALA A 242 19.14 3.59 0.81
N ASN A 243 18.08 2.88 1.20
CA ASN A 243 16.95 3.46 1.91
C ASN A 243 17.35 4.08 3.27
N LEU A 244 18.35 3.53 3.96
CA LEU A 244 18.88 4.12 5.19
C LEU A 244 19.73 5.37 4.93
N LEU A 245 20.49 5.41 3.83
CA LEU A 245 21.27 6.58 3.41
C LEU A 245 20.33 7.74 3.01
N ALA A 246 19.32 7.45 2.18
CA ALA A 246 18.28 8.39 1.79
C ALA A 246 17.61 9.05 3.00
N ARG A 247 17.20 8.24 3.98
CA ARG A 247 16.58 8.74 5.23
C ARG A 247 17.50 9.54 6.15
N LYS A 248 18.82 9.45 5.95
CA LYS A 248 19.80 10.26 6.66
C LYS A 248 20.12 11.56 5.94
N GLY A 249 19.48 11.82 4.79
CA GLY A 249 19.77 12.96 3.92
C GLY A 249 21.02 12.78 3.06
N ASP A 250 21.64 11.59 3.05
CA ASP A 250 22.79 11.30 2.20
C ASP A 250 22.30 10.82 0.81
N ALA A 251 21.77 11.78 0.04
CA ALA A 251 21.14 11.51 -1.24
C ALA A 251 22.15 10.97 -2.28
N LEU A 252 23.36 11.54 -2.36
CA LEU A 252 24.38 11.11 -3.31
C LEU A 252 24.77 9.64 -3.11
N ALA A 253 25.11 9.26 -1.87
CA ALA A 253 25.46 7.86 -1.58
C ALA A 253 24.27 6.91 -1.77
N ALA A 254 23.03 7.38 -1.53
CA ALA A 254 21.83 6.60 -1.81
C ALA A 254 21.64 6.37 -3.32
N LEU A 255 21.80 7.43 -4.13
CA LEU A 255 21.69 7.38 -5.59
C LEU A 255 22.71 6.43 -6.22
N ASP A 256 23.97 6.44 -5.76
CA ASP A 256 24.99 5.50 -6.24
C ASP A 256 24.53 4.04 -6.09
N VAL A 257 23.97 3.69 -4.92
CA VAL A 257 23.47 2.34 -4.66
C VAL A 257 22.19 2.05 -5.45
N TYR A 258 21.28 3.02 -5.60
CA TYR A 258 20.08 2.84 -6.42
C TYR A 258 20.45 2.60 -7.89
N ASN A 259 21.40 3.35 -8.45
CA ASN A 259 21.90 3.17 -9.81
C ASN A 259 22.52 1.77 -10.01
N GLU A 260 23.28 1.28 -9.02
CA GLU A 260 23.79 -0.10 -9.04
C GLU A 260 22.66 -1.15 -9.02
N ILE A 261 21.56 -0.89 -8.32
CA ILE A 261 20.39 -1.79 -8.34
C ILE A 261 19.67 -1.70 -9.70
N SER A 262 19.46 -0.50 -10.24
CA SER A 262 18.79 -0.26 -11.52
C SER A 262 19.55 -0.86 -12.71
N SER A 263 20.87 -1.02 -12.64
CA SER A 263 21.64 -1.74 -13.69
C SER A 263 21.40 -3.25 -13.70
N ARG A 264 20.86 -3.81 -12.61
CA ARG A 264 20.55 -5.25 -12.46
C ARG A 264 19.06 -5.57 -12.58
N VAL A 265 18.21 -4.58 -12.38
CA VAL A 265 16.74 -4.69 -12.39
C VAL A 265 16.20 -3.63 -13.32
N THR A 266 15.63 -4.05 -14.44
CA THR A 266 14.99 -3.14 -15.40
C THR A 266 13.79 -3.86 -15.99
N PRO A 267 12.59 -3.26 -15.97
CA PRO A 267 12.21 -1.95 -15.39
C PRO A 267 12.26 -1.90 -13.85
N CYS A 268 12.29 -0.71 -13.24
CA CYS A 268 12.44 -0.55 -11.78
C CYS A 268 11.78 0.71 -11.18
N ALA A 269 10.48 0.95 -11.47
CA ALA A 269 9.74 2.12 -11.00
C ALA A 269 9.88 2.37 -9.48
N GLY A 270 9.80 1.32 -8.66
CA GLY A 270 9.95 1.42 -7.21
C GLY A 270 11.33 1.90 -6.73
N ILE A 271 12.39 1.58 -7.48
CA ILE A 271 13.76 2.04 -7.17
C ILE A 271 13.94 3.50 -7.59
N LYS A 272 13.48 3.86 -8.79
CA LYS A 272 13.48 5.26 -9.26
C LYS A 272 12.66 6.16 -8.35
N TYR A 273 11.52 5.68 -7.84
CA TYR A 273 10.75 6.37 -6.82
C TYR A 273 11.54 6.60 -5.53
N ASN A 274 12.28 5.60 -5.03
CA ASN A 274 13.12 5.78 -3.84
C ASN A 274 14.24 6.79 -4.06
N ALA A 275 14.85 6.81 -5.25
CA ALA A 275 15.84 7.80 -5.65
C ALA A 275 15.25 9.22 -5.62
N GLY A 276 14.06 9.42 -6.21
CA GLY A 276 13.32 10.69 -6.12
C GLY A 276 13.02 11.09 -4.67
N MET A 277 12.59 10.15 -3.83
CA MET A 277 12.37 10.42 -2.39
C MET A 277 13.66 10.81 -1.65
N ALA A 278 14.82 10.24 -1.99
CA ALA A 278 16.09 10.64 -1.41
C ALA A 278 16.45 12.11 -1.76
N LEU A 279 16.13 12.53 -2.99
CA LEU A 279 16.33 13.89 -3.45
C LEU A 279 15.35 14.89 -2.81
N VAL A 280 14.10 14.49 -2.58
CA VAL A 280 13.15 15.28 -1.79
C VAL A 280 13.68 15.56 -0.38
N GLU A 281 14.23 14.53 0.30
CA GLU A 281 14.85 14.71 1.62
C GLU A 281 16.06 15.67 1.57
N ALA A 282 16.80 15.68 0.46
CA ALA A 282 17.90 16.61 0.21
C ALA A 282 17.45 17.99 -0.34
N GLN A 283 16.14 18.24 -0.46
CA GLN A 283 15.54 19.47 -1.01
C GLN A 283 15.88 19.76 -2.48
N ASP A 284 16.35 18.77 -3.24
CA ASP A 284 16.56 18.88 -4.69
C ASP A 284 15.29 18.45 -5.43
N LEU A 285 14.29 19.34 -5.44
CA LEU A 285 12.95 19.03 -5.95
C LEU A 285 12.88 18.89 -7.47
N GLU A 286 13.78 19.56 -8.20
CA GLU A 286 13.85 19.49 -9.65
C GLU A 286 14.35 18.12 -10.09
N GLN A 287 15.49 17.67 -9.56
CA GLN A 287 16.01 16.34 -9.87
C GLN A 287 15.10 15.24 -9.31
N ALA A 288 14.46 15.46 -8.15
CA ALA A 288 13.46 14.53 -7.64
C ALA A 288 12.30 14.33 -8.63
N ALA A 289 11.84 15.42 -9.26
CA ALA A 289 10.78 15.36 -10.26
C ALA A 289 11.18 14.47 -11.45
N GLU A 290 12.41 14.61 -11.97
CA GLU A 290 12.93 13.77 -13.05
C GLU A 290 12.92 12.28 -12.68
N PHE A 291 13.33 11.92 -11.46
CA PHE A 291 13.28 10.52 -11.00
C PHE A 291 11.86 9.97 -10.85
N PHE A 292 10.89 10.81 -10.47
CA PHE A 292 9.49 10.41 -10.46
C PHE A 292 8.91 10.29 -11.88
N GLU A 293 9.30 11.15 -12.83
CA GLU A 293 8.99 11.01 -14.25
C GLU A 293 9.52 9.66 -14.77
N PHE A 294 10.80 9.35 -14.54
CA PHE A 294 11.38 8.05 -14.93
C PHE A 294 10.70 6.85 -14.26
N SER A 295 10.16 7.03 -13.04
CA SER A 295 9.39 6.01 -12.34
C SER A 295 8.05 5.76 -13.03
N LEU A 296 7.38 6.82 -13.50
CA LEU A 296 6.14 6.74 -14.26
C LEU A 296 6.35 6.22 -15.68
N ASP A 297 7.52 6.45 -16.29
CA ASP A 297 7.88 5.84 -17.58
C ASP A 297 7.97 4.31 -17.48
N ASP A 298 8.44 3.78 -16.34
CA ASP A 298 8.44 2.34 -16.07
C ASP A 298 7.04 1.81 -15.68
N CYS A 299 6.24 2.65 -15.01
CA CYS A 299 4.93 2.28 -14.49
C CYS A 299 3.97 3.49 -14.45
N ALA A 300 3.20 3.69 -15.52
CA ALA A 300 2.37 4.88 -15.69
C ALA A 300 1.29 5.04 -14.62
N ASN A 301 0.86 3.93 -14.02
CA ASN A 301 -0.17 3.91 -12.99
C ASN A 301 0.41 3.82 -11.56
N TYR A 302 1.69 4.14 -11.36
CA TYR A 302 2.33 4.10 -10.05
C TYR A 302 1.95 5.30 -9.18
N ALA A 303 0.82 5.17 -8.49
CA ALA A 303 0.22 6.25 -7.69
C ALA A 303 1.15 6.93 -6.66
N PRO A 304 2.08 6.22 -6.00
CA PRO A 304 3.08 6.86 -5.14
C PRO A 304 3.96 7.89 -5.86
N ALA A 305 4.48 7.56 -7.04
CA ALA A 305 5.31 8.47 -7.82
C ALA A 305 4.50 9.66 -8.35
N TYR A 306 3.28 9.42 -8.83
CA TYR A 306 2.36 10.49 -9.25
C TYR A 306 2.15 11.54 -8.14
N ARG A 307 1.80 11.09 -6.92
CA ARG A 307 1.55 12.02 -5.80
C ARG A 307 2.78 12.84 -5.44
N ALA A 308 3.95 12.21 -5.43
CA ALA A 308 5.21 12.90 -5.14
C ALA A 308 5.57 13.89 -6.25
N LEU A 309 5.39 13.51 -7.52
CA LEU A 309 5.68 14.36 -8.68
C LEU A 309 4.77 15.61 -8.72
N ILE A 310 3.47 15.46 -8.44
CA ILE A 310 2.56 16.60 -8.34
C ILE A 310 3.01 17.60 -7.27
N GLN A 311 3.52 17.12 -6.13
CA GLN A 311 4.08 17.98 -5.09
C GLN A 311 5.37 18.67 -5.55
N CYS A 312 6.28 17.95 -6.21
CA CYS A 312 7.49 18.55 -6.78
C CYS A 312 7.16 19.64 -7.81
N TYR A 313 6.24 19.38 -8.74
CA TYR A 313 5.84 20.40 -9.73
C TYR A 313 5.16 21.61 -9.08
N ALA A 314 4.33 21.40 -8.06
CA ALA A 314 3.71 22.50 -7.33
C ALA A 314 4.78 23.37 -6.62
N ASN A 315 5.76 22.74 -5.99
CA ASN A 315 6.81 23.44 -5.24
C ASN A 315 7.86 24.13 -6.13
N THR A 316 8.05 23.63 -7.36
CA THR A 316 8.99 24.19 -8.35
C THR A 316 8.31 25.12 -9.37
N GLY A 317 7.00 25.38 -9.23
CA GLY A 317 6.25 26.27 -10.12
C GLY A 317 5.98 25.71 -11.53
N GLN A 318 6.15 24.40 -11.74
CA GLN A 318 5.91 23.71 -13.02
C GLN A 318 4.41 23.44 -13.25
N HIS A 319 3.59 24.49 -13.26
CA HIS A 319 2.13 24.41 -13.29
C HIS A 319 1.58 23.67 -14.52
N GLU A 320 2.15 23.89 -15.70
CA GLU A 320 1.69 23.24 -16.93
C GLU A 320 1.90 21.73 -16.89
N LYS A 321 3.08 21.27 -16.44
CA LYS A 321 3.36 19.85 -16.26
C LYS A 321 2.44 19.22 -15.22
N ARG A 322 2.19 19.92 -14.10
CA ARG A 322 1.24 19.49 -13.05
C ARG A 322 -0.15 19.25 -13.63
N LEU A 323 -0.71 20.23 -14.34
CA LEU A 323 -2.04 20.14 -14.93
C LEU A 323 -2.13 19.06 -16.01
N ALA A 324 -1.11 18.94 -16.86
CA ALA A 324 -1.04 17.88 -17.86
C ALA A 324 -1.07 16.49 -17.19
N LEU A 325 -0.28 16.30 -16.14
CA LEU A 325 -0.23 15.02 -15.41
C LEU A 325 -1.55 14.73 -14.66
N GLN A 326 -2.17 15.73 -14.03
CA GLN A 326 -3.47 15.59 -13.37
C GLN A 326 -4.58 15.18 -14.35
N ARG A 327 -4.60 15.78 -15.56
CA ARG A 327 -5.55 15.40 -16.62
C ARG A 327 -5.41 13.93 -17.02
N THR A 328 -4.18 13.45 -17.22
CA THR A 328 -3.90 12.03 -17.54
C THR A 328 -4.39 11.09 -16.43
N TRP A 329 -4.32 11.52 -15.18
CA TRP A 329 -4.76 10.74 -14.03
C TRP A 329 -6.25 10.89 -13.69
N GLY A 330 -6.98 11.72 -14.44
CA GLY A 330 -8.38 12.05 -14.16
C GLY A 330 -8.58 12.79 -12.83
N ASP A 331 -7.52 13.42 -12.32
CA ASP A 331 -7.55 14.20 -11.09
C ASP A 331 -8.05 15.61 -11.43
N THR A 332 -9.36 15.78 -11.47
CA THR A 332 -10.02 17.07 -11.73
C THR A 332 -10.01 17.97 -10.49
N SER A 333 -8.95 17.93 -9.68
CA SER A 333 -8.70 18.89 -8.62
C SER A 333 -8.30 20.25 -9.20
N GLU A 334 -9.19 20.82 -10.02
CA GLU A 334 -9.27 22.26 -10.10
C GLU A 334 -9.63 22.74 -8.69
N GLU A 335 -8.64 23.35 -8.05
CA GLU A 335 -8.81 24.30 -6.96
C GLU A 335 -10.10 25.09 -7.22
N GLN A 336 -11.15 24.87 -6.41
CA GLN A 336 -12.21 25.86 -6.32
C GLN A 336 -11.52 27.16 -5.88
N PRO A 337 -11.41 28.18 -6.75
CA PRO A 337 -10.87 29.44 -6.32
C PRO A 337 -11.89 30.00 -5.33
N GLU A 338 -11.45 30.21 -4.10
CA GLU A 338 -12.03 31.14 -3.15
C GLU A 338 -13.58 31.10 -3.03
N ARG A 339 -14.09 30.25 -2.13
CA ARG A 339 -15.22 30.69 -1.28
C ARG A 339 -14.69 31.70 -0.26
N ARG A 340 -14.24 32.86 -0.74
CA ARG A 340 -14.16 34.12 0.00
C ARG A 340 -15.23 35.04 -0.59
N ALA A 341 -16.43 34.98 -0.05
CA ALA A 341 -17.44 36.05 0.02
C ALA A 341 -18.79 35.43 0.36
N GLY A 342 -19.37 35.85 1.49
CA GLY A 342 -20.70 35.46 1.97
C GLY A 342 -20.69 35.18 3.46
#